data_AF-A0A377A1Q5-F1
#
_entry.id   AF-A0A377A1Q5-F1
#
_cell.length_a   1.000
_cell.length_b   1.000
_cell.length_c   1.000
_cell.angle_alpha   90.00
_cell.angle_beta   90.00
_cell.angle_gamma   90.00
#
_symmetry.space_group_name_H-M   'P 1'
#
loop_
_entity.id
_entity.type
_entity.pdbx_description
1 polymer ?
#
loop_
_entity_poly.entity_id
_entity_poly.type
_entity_poly.pdbx_seq_one_letter_code
_entity_poly.pdbx_strand_id
1 'polypeptide(L)'
;MFDMNKPEGFDCPGCAWPDPKHSASFDICENGAKAIAWEVTDKQVNASFFAENTVQSLLTWGDHELEAAGRLTQPLKYDAVSDCYKPLSWQQAFDEIGARLQSYSDPNQVEFYTSGRTSNEAAFLYQLFAREYGSNNFPDCSNMCHEPTSVGLAASIGVGKGTVLLEDFEKCDLVICIGHNPGTNHPRMLTSLRALVKRGAKMIAINPLQERGLERFTAPQNPFEMLTNSETQLASAYYNVRIGGDMALLKG
;
A
#
# COMPACT_ATOMS: atom_id res chain seq x y z
N MET A 1 -11.06 6.58 14.05
CA MET A 1 -9.75 7.22 13.85
C MET A 1 -8.87 7.16 15.09
N PHE A 2 -9.39 7.51 16.28
CA PHE A 2 -8.58 7.54 17.51
C PHE A 2 -8.04 6.18 17.98
N ASP A 3 -8.59 5.07 17.48
CA ASP A 3 -8.10 3.72 17.80
C ASP A 3 -7.11 3.17 16.76
N MET A 4 -6.70 3.97 15.77
CA MET A 4 -5.73 3.53 14.77
C MET A 4 -4.32 3.38 15.38
N ASN A 5 -3.61 2.31 15.01
CA ASN A 5 -2.23 2.00 15.43
C ASN A 5 -2.04 1.93 16.95
N LYS A 6 -3.08 1.48 17.66
CA LYS A 6 -3.05 1.25 19.11
C LYS A 6 -3.08 -0.25 19.39
N PRO A 7 -2.53 -0.72 20.54
CA PRO A 7 -2.49 -2.15 20.87
C PRO A 7 -3.85 -2.86 20.83
N GLU A 8 -4.91 -2.21 21.31
CA GLU A 8 -6.31 -2.72 21.27
C GLU A 8 -7.12 -2.09 20.12
N GLY A 9 -6.42 -1.53 19.15
CA GLY A 9 -6.94 -0.74 18.06
C GLY A 9 -7.08 -1.53 16.77
N PHE A 10 -6.93 -0.82 15.65
CA PHE A 10 -6.79 -1.41 14.33
C PHE A 10 -5.59 -0.83 13.60
N ASP A 11 -4.98 -1.65 12.75
CA ASP A 11 -3.84 -1.23 11.94
C ASP A 11 -4.28 -0.22 10.86
N CYS A 12 -3.49 0.83 10.69
CA CYS A 12 -3.69 1.81 9.64
C CYS A 12 -3.73 1.13 8.25
N PRO A 13 -4.80 1.31 7.47
CA PRO A 13 -4.87 0.82 6.09
C PRO A 13 -4.09 1.77 5.17
N GLY A 14 -2.94 2.29 5.56
CA GLY A 14 -2.18 3.27 4.77
C GLY A 14 -1.07 2.58 3.99
N CYS A 15 0.00 2.23 4.71
CA CYS A 15 1.20 1.60 4.19
C CYS A 15 1.59 0.41 5.09
N ALA A 16 2.60 -0.36 4.70
CA ALA A 16 3.04 -1.54 5.43
C ALA A 16 4.06 -1.24 6.57
N TRP A 17 4.25 0.03 6.95
CA TRP A 17 5.16 0.36 8.06
C TRP A 17 4.62 -0.27 9.36
N PRO A 18 5.44 -0.98 10.16
CA PRO A 18 4.95 -1.66 11.36
C PRO A 18 4.65 -0.70 12.51
N ASP A 19 3.79 -1.14 13.42
CA ASP A 19 3.48 -0.42 14.65
C ASP A 19 4.55 -0.69 15.73
N PRO A 20 4.97 0.34 16.49
CA PRO A 20 5.88 0.15 17.61
C PRO A 20 5.19 -0.59 18.76
N LYS A 21 5.93 -1.48 19.45
CA LYS A 21 5.43 -2.20 20.65
C LYS A 21 4.96 -1.26 21.77
N HIS A 22 5.56 -0.07 21.85
CA HIS A 22 5.15 1.00 22.75
C HIS A 22 4.60 2.14 21.90
N SER A 23 3.28 2.22 21.76
CA SER A 23 2.64 3.25 20.95
C SER A 23 2.77 4.61 21.63
N ALA A 24 3.25 5.62 20.90
CA ALA A 24 2.94 7.00 21.24
C ALA A 24 1.42 7.19 21.21
N SER A 25 0.86 8.06 22.05
CA SER A 25 -0.60 8.26 22.15
C SER A 25 -1.26 8.66 20.81
N PHE A 26 -0.47 9.12 19.83
CA PHE A 26 -0.90 9.55 18.49
C PHE A 26 0.13 9.14 17.42
N ASP A 27 0.06 7.93 16.90
CA ASP A 27 0.89 7.49 15.76
C ASP A 27 0.12 7.59 14.43
N ILE A 28 -0.13 8.83 13.99
CA ILE A 28 -0.91 9.15 12.80
C ILE A 28 -0.01 9.89 11.79
N CYS A 29 -0.15 9.55 10.51
CA CYS A 29 0.45 10.28 9.40
C CYS A 29 -0.62 10.69 8.37
N GLU A 30 -0.27 11.61 7.47
CA GLU A 30 -1.16 12.10 6.42
C GLU A 30 -1.77 10.98 5.57
N ASN A 31 -0.97 10.00 5.13
CA ASN A 31 -1.46 8.89 4.33
C ASN A 31 -2.46 8.02 5.08
N GLY A 32 -2.23 7.77 6.38
CA GLY A 32 -3.17 7.04 7.21
C GLY A 32 -4.48 7.79 7.42
N ALA A 33 -4.39 9.10 7.62
CA ALA A 33 -5.57 9.96 7.73
C ALA A 33 -6.40 9.97 6.44
N LYS A 34 -5.75 10.09 5.28
CA LYS A 34 -6.41 10.01 3.97
C LYS A 34 -7.09 8.66 3.75
N ALA A 35 -6.39 7.56 4.05
CA ALA A 35 -6.95 6.21 3.90
C ALA A 35 -8.22 6.02 4.74
N ILE A 36 -8.19 6.45 6.02
CA ILE A 36 -9.38 6.38 6.87
C ILE A 36 -10.49 7.27 6.34
N ALA A 37 -10.18 8.50 5.90
CA ALA A 37 -11.20 9.44 5.43
C ALA A 37 -12.02 8.86 4.26
N TRP A 38 -11.37 8.13 3.36
CA TRP A 38 -12.05 7.43 2.27
C TRP A 38 -12.86 6.22 2.75
N GLU A 39 -12.36 5.46 3.73
CA GLU A 39 -13.11 4.33 4.28
C GLU A 39 -14.39 4.73 5.02
N VAL A 40 -14.37 5.86 5.74
CA VAL A 40 -15.51 6.32 6.56
C VAL A 40 -16.47 7.26 5.82
N THR A 41 -16.30 7.45 4.52
CA THR A 41 -17.17 8.30 3.71
C THR A 41 -18.63 7.83 3.78
N ASP A 42 -19.56 8.79 3.91
CA ASP A 42 -21.00 8.55 3.85
C ASP A 42 -21.54 8.60 2.40
N LYS A 43 -20.73 9.08 1.46
CA LYS A 43 -21.08 9.14 0.05
C LYS A 43 -21.20 7.76 -0.55
N GLN A 44 -22.26 7.57 -1.33
CA GLN A 44 -22.60 6.32 -1.98
C GLN A 44 -23.03 6.59 -3.40
N VAL A 45 -22.61 5.73 -4.32
CA VAL A 45 -23.18 5.67 -5.66
C VAL A 45 -24.21 4.54 -5.70
N ASN A 46 -25.36 4.83 -6.32
CA ASN A 46 -26.53 3.95 -6.34
C ASN A 46 -26.96 3.67 -7.79
N ALA A 47 -28.09 2.99 -7.97
CA ALA A 47 -28.61 2.67 -9.30
C ALA A 47 -28.87 3.89 -10.19
N SER A 48 -29.33 5.03 -9.63
CA SER A 48 -29.58 6.23 -10.43
C SER A 48 -28.29 6.86 -10.94
N PHE A 49 -27.23 6.86 -10.12
CA PHE A 49 -25.90 7.31 -10.56
C PHE A 49 -25.46 6.56 -11.83
N PHE A 50 -25.54 5.22 -11.83
CA PHE A 50 -25.12 4.43 -12.98
C PHE A 50 -26.11 4.46 -14.17
N ALA A 51 -27.37 4.83 -13.93
CA ALA A 51 -28.33 5.06 -15.01
C ALA A 51 -28.07 6.40 -15.74
N GLU A 52 -27.51 7.39 -15.04
CA GLU A 52 -27.22 8.73 -15.57
C GLU A 52 -25.81 8.85 -16.15
N ASN A 53 -24.91 7.93 -15.81
CA ASN A 53 -23.50 7.97 -16.23
C ASN A 53 -23.14 6.73 -17.05
N THR A 54 -22.85 6.95 -18.33
CA THR A 54 -22.33 5.89 -19.19
C THR A 54 -20.87 5.56 -18.84
N VAL A 55 -20.41 4.34 -19.13
CA VAL A 55 -19.03 3.94 -18.89
C VAL A 55 -18.07 4.78 -19.73
N GLN A 56 -18.39 5.09 -20.99
CA GLN A 56 -17.59 6.02 -21.79
C GLN A 56 -17.43 7.38 -21.12
N SER A 57 -18.48 7.89 -20.45
CA SER A 57 -18.38 9.16 -19.72
C SER A 57 -17.53 9.02 -18.46
N LEU A 58 -17.69 7.95 -17.69
CA LEU A 58 -16.91 7.74 -16.46
C LEU A 58 -15.41 7.59 -16.76
N LEU A 59 -15.04 7.03 -17.93
CA LEU A 59 -13.65 6.93 -18.37
C LEU A 59 -12.97 8.29 -18.61
N THR A 60 -13.73 9.38 -18.74
CA THR A 60 -13.14 10.73 -18.90
C THR A 60 -12.99 11.46 -17.57
N TRP A 61 -13.48 10.89 -16.47
CA TRP A 61 -13.39 11.50 -15.14
C TRP A 61 -12.00 11.24 -14.55
N GLY A 62 -11.53 12.17 -13.71
CA GLY A 62 -10.31 11.96 -12.95
C GLY A 62 -10.51 10.97 -11.80
N ASP A 63 -9.45 10.26 -11.42
CA ASP A 63 -9.48 9.30 -10.30
C ASP A 63 -10.07 9.89 -9.01
N HIS A 64 -9.71 11.15 -8.72
CA HIS A 64 -10.27 11.87 -7.57
C HIS A 64 -11.77 12.11 -7.68
N GLU A 65 -12.29 12.39 -8.88
CA GLU A 65 -13.72 12.62 -9.11
C GLU A 65 -14.51 11.31 -8.98
N LEU A 66 -13.95 10.22 -9.53
CA LEU A 66 -14.52 8.87 -9.39
C LEU A 66 -14.59 8.45 -7.92
N GLU A 67 -13.49 8.60 -7.17
CA GLU A 67 -13.46 8.28 -5.74
C GLU A 67 -14.43 9.18 -4.95
N ALA A 68 -14.46 10.48 -5.28
CA ALA A 68 -15.34 11.44 -4.61
C ALA A 68 -16.84 11.23 -4.89
N ALA A 69 -17.20 10.45 -5.91
CA ALA A 69 -18.59 10.09 -6.21
C ALA A 69 -19.20 9.20 -5.11
N GLY A 70 -18.39 8.35 -4.47
CA GLY A 70 -18.79 7.56 -3.30
C GLY A 70 -18.69 6.05 -3.50
N ARG A 71 -18.99 5.31 -2.43
CA ARG A 71 -18.83 3.85 -2.37
C ARG A 71 -19.86 3.10 -3.22
N LEU A 72 -19.44 2.00 -3.82
CA LEU A 72 -20.35 1.00 -4.39
C LEU A 72 -21.11 0.29 -3.26
N THR A 73 -22.44 0.20 -3.39
CA THR A 73 -23.32 -0.33 -2.34
C THR A 73 -24.09 -1.59 -2.72
N GLN A 74 -24.03 -1.99 -3.99
CA GLN A 74 -24.73 -3.16 -4.52
C GLN A 74 -23.99 -3.75 -5.72
N PRO A 75 -24.18 -5.03 -6.05
CA PRO A 75 -23.63 -5.63 -7.26
C PRO A 75 -24.10 -4.89 -8.51
N LEU A 76 -23.22 -4.81 -9.50
CA LEU A 76 -23.46 -4.15 -10.78
C LEU A 76 -23.01 -5.06 -11.93
N LYS A 77 -23.72 -4.98 -13.05
CA LYS A 77 -23.40 -5.66 -14.30
C LYS A 77 -23.40 -4.65 -15.43
N TYR A 78 -22.35 -4.66 -16.24
CA TYR A 78 -22.29 -3.80 -17.41
C TYR A 78 -23.29 -4.25 -18.48
N ASP A 79 -24.02 -3.29 -19.06
CA ASP A 79 -24.86 -3.49 -20.24
C ASP A 79 -24.30 -2.71 -21.42
N ALA A 80 -23.78 -3.45 -22.40
CA ALA A 80 -23.18 -2.89 -23.61
C ALA A 80 -24.18 -2.15 -24.52
N VAL A 81 -25.48 -2.45 -24.42
CA VAL A 81 -26.50 -1.77 -25.25
C VAL A 81 -26.73 -0.34 -24.76
N SER A 82 -26.81 -0.14 -23.44
CA SER A 82 -26.98 1.20 -22.85
C SER A 82 -25.66 1.90 -22.51
N ASP A 83 -24.53 1.18 -22.57
CA ASP A 83 -23.23 1.61 -22.05
C ASP A 83 -23.28 2.02 -20.56
N CYS A 84 -24.08 1.32 -19.75
CA CYS A 84 -24.27 1.66 -18.33
C CYS A 84 -24.13 0.42 -17.46
N TYR A 85 -23.78 0.62 -16.19
CA TYR A 85 -23.90 -0.42 -15.18
C TYR A 85 -25.35 -0.55 -14.69
N LYS A 86 -25.85 -1.78 -14.61
CA LYS A 86 -27.18 -2.10 -14.10
C LYS A 86 -27.08 -2.87 -12.77
N PRO A 87 -27.90 -2.54 -11.78
CA PRO A 87 -27.91 -3.27 -10.52
C PRO A 87 -28.48 -4.67 -10.67
N LEU A 88 -27.97 -5.59 -9.87
CA LEU A 88 -28.49 -6.95 -9.73
C LEU A 88 -28.38 -7.41 -8.28
N SER A 89 -29.14 -8.43 -7.92
CA SER A 89 -29.03 -9.05 -6.59
C SER A 89 -27.74 -9.83 -6.44
N TRP A 90 -27.29 -10.02 -5.19
CA TRP A 90 -26.15 -10.91 -4.89
C TRP A 90 -26.35 -12.32 -5.41
N GLN A 91 -27.56 -12.89 -5.29
CA GLN A 91 -27.85 -14.24 -5.79
C GLN A 91 -27.64 -14.32 -7.31
N GLN A 92 -28.19 -13.36 -8.06
CA GLN A 92 -28.00 -13.31 -9.51
C GLN A 92 -26.52 -13.16 -9.89
N ALA A 93 -25.77 -12.32 -9.17
CA ALA A 93 -24.33 -12.16 -9.41
C ALA A 93 -23.58 -13.49 -9.20
N PHE A 94 -23.85 -14.20 -8.09
CA PHE A 94 -23.22 -15.49 -7.82
C PHE A 94 -23.61 -16.56 -8.86
N ASP A 95 -24.89 -16.65 -9.23
CA ASP A 95 -25.36 -17.62 -10.21
C ASP A 95 -24.72 -17.39 -11.59
N GLU A 96 -24.65 -16.14 -12.04
CA GLU A 96 -24.05 -15.80 -13.33
C GLU A 96 -22.52 -16.01 -13.35
N ILE A 97 -21.81 -15.59 -12.29
CA ILE A 97 -20.37 -15.82 -12.16
C ILE A 97 -20.08 -17.32 -12.11
N GLY A 98 -20.84 -18.08 -11.31
CA GLY A 98 -20.71 -19.52 -11.18
C GLY A 98 -20.93 -20.25 -12.51
N ALA A 99 -22.01 -19.91 -13.23
CA ALA A 99 -22.28 -20.46 -14.56
C ALA A 99 -21.15 -20.15 -15.55
N ARG A 100 -20.58 -18.93 -15.49
CA ARG A 100 -19.46 -18.55 -16.36
C ARG A 100 -18.20 -19.36 -16.03
N LEU A 101 -17.87 -19.50 -14.74
CA LEU A 101 -16.72 -20.29 -14.30
C LEU A 101 -16.85 -21.77 -14.70
N GLN A 102 -18.05 -22.35 -14.60
CA GLN A 102 -18.32 -23.73 -15.03
C GLN A 102 -18.27 -23.92 -16.57
N SER A 103 -18.40 -22.85 -17.35
CA SER A 103 -18.38 -22.93 -18.82
C SER A 103 -16.98 -23.13 -19.42
N TYR A 104 -15.93 -22.86 -18.66
CA TYR A 104 -14.55 -23.03 -19.12
C TYR A 104 -14.14 -24.50 -19.06
N SER A 105 -13.61 -25.02 -20.17
CA SER A 105 -13.14 -26.42 -20.25
C SER A 105 -11.76 -26.63 -19.64
N ASP A 106 -10.98 -25.56 -19.46
CA ASP A 106 -9.66 -25.56 -18.82
C ASP A 106 -9.66 -24.50 -17.71
N PRO A 107 -9.46 -24.88 -16.44
CA PRO A 107 -9.47 -23.94 -15.32
C PRO A 107 -8.34 -22.89 -15.40
N ASN A 108 -7.27 -23.16 -16.16
CA ASN A 108 -6.18 -22.20 -16.36
C ASN A 108 -6.54 -21.04 -17.30
N GLN A 109 -7.76 -20.99 -17.83
CA GLN A 109 -8.30 -19.81 -18.52
C GLN A 109 -8.78 -18.73 -17.56
N VAL A 110 -8.86 -19.03 -16.26
CA VAL A 110 -9.29 -18.09 -15.23
C VAL A 110 -8.10 -17.67 -14.38
N GLU A 111 -7.98 -16.36 -14.16
CA GLU A 111 -7.03 -15.74 -13.26
C GLU A 111 -7.76 -15.22 -12.01
N PHE A 112 -7.22 -15.53 -10.85
CA PHE A 112 -7.74 -15.16 -9.54
C PHE A 112 -6.78 -14.16 -8.88
N TYR A 113 -6.84 -12.90 -9.31
CA TYR A 113 -5.96 -11.85 -8.82
C TYR A 113 -6.34 -11.42 -7.38
N THR A 114 -5.36 -11.35 -6.47
CA THR A 114 -5.56 -10.84 -5.11
C THR A 114 -4.73 -9.58 -4.82
N SER A 115 -5.11 -8.84 -3.79
CA SER A 115 -4.41 -7.64 -3.33
C SER A 115 -3.78 -7.89 -1.97
N GLY A 116 -2.58 -7.34 -1.74
CA GLY A 116 -1.92 -7.27 -0.44
C GLY A 116 -2.64 -6.37 0.57
N ARG A 117 -3.74 -5.71 0.14
CA ARG A 117 -4.68 -4.97 0.98
C ARG A 117 -5.80 -5.83 1.54
N THR A 118 -6.01 -7.01 0.97
CA THR A 118 -6.99 -7.99 1.46
C THR A 118 -6.48 -8.61 2.76
N SER A 119 -7.39 -8.93 3.69
CA SER A 119 -6.99 -9.63 4.92
C SER A 119 -6.41 -11.01 4.63
N ASN A 120 -5.58 -11.52 5.53
CA ASN A 120 -4.99 -12.85 5.39
C ASN A 120 -6.05 -13.95 5.31
N GLU A 121 -7.15 -13.82 6.05
CA GLU A 121 -8.25 -14.78 6.08
C GLU A 121 -9.02 -14.79 4.74
N ALA A 122 -9.34 -13.61 4.22
CA ALA A 122 -10.03 -13.50 2.93
C ALA A 122 -9.13 -13.99 1.79
N ALA A 123 -7.84 -13.64 1.79
CA ALA A 123 -6.88 -14.16 0.84
C ALA A 123 -6.72 -15.68 0.95
N PHE A 124 -6.71 -16.23 2.18
CA PHE A 124 -6.65 -17.67 2.41
C PHE A 124 -7.88 -18.41 1.85
N LEU A 125 -9.09 -17.90 2.08
CA LEU A 125 -10.32 -18.50 1.53
C LEU A 125 -10.36 -18.38 0.00
N TYR A 126 -9.96 -17.23 -0.54
CA TYR A 126 -9.97 -17.01 -1.99
C TYR A 126 -8.97 -17.92 -2.72
N GLN A 127 -7.79 -18.13 -2.16
CA GLN A 127 -6.80 -19.05 -2.75
C GLN A 127 -7.22 -20.52 -2.64
N LEU A 128 -7.98 -20.91 -1.59
CA LEU A 128 -8.57 -22.25 -1.51
C LEU A 128 -9.62 -22.43 -2.60
N PHE A 129 -10.48 -21.44 -2.80
CA PHE A 129 -11.49 -21.46 -3.86
C PHE A 129 -10.86 -21.60 -5.26
N ALA A 130 -9.82 -20.83 -5.57
CA ALA A 130 -9.12 -20.92 -6.85
C ALA A 130 -8.50 -22.31 -7.09
N ARG A 131 -7.91 -22.91 -6.04
CA ARG A 131 -7.32 -24.25 -6.10
C ARG A 131 -8.38 -25.35 -6.21
N GLU A 132 -9.50 -25.22 -5.52
CA GLU A 132 -10.64 -26.13 -5.65
C GLU A 132 -11.29 -26.04 -7.04
N TYR A 133 -11.34 -24.84 -7.63
CA TYR A 133 -11.72 -24.65 -9.02
C TYR A 133 -10.74 -25.34 -10.01
N GLY A 134 -9.53 -25.68 -9.56
CA GLY A 134 -8.53 -26.41 -10.33
C GLY A 134 -7.47 -25.53 -10.99
N SER A 135 -7.35 -24.26 -10.58
CA SER A 135 -6.36 -23.31 -11.13
C SER A 135 -5.32 -22.92 -10.09
N ASN A 136 -4.07 -22.76 -10.53
CA ASN A 136 -3.00 -22.12 -9.76
C ASN A 136 -2.69 -20.69 -10.26
N ASN A 137 -3.49 -20.16 -11.20
CA ASN A 137 -3.33 -18.81 -11.72
C ASN A 137 -3.83 -17.79 -10.68
N PHE A 138 -2.99 -17.53 -9.69
CA PHE A 138 -3.29 -16.69 -8.54
C PHE A 138 -2.19 -15.64 -8.34
N PRO A 139 -2.04 -14.69 -9.28
CA PRO A 139 -1.13 -13.58 -9.09
C PRO A 139 -1.67 -12.61 -8.04
N ASP A 140 -0.76 -11.84 -7.46
CA ASP A 140 -1.10 -10.79 -6.53
C ASP A 140 -0.32 -9.49 -6.81
N CYS A 141 -0.72 -8.40 -6.16
CA CYS A 141 -0.05 -7.12 -6.34
C CYS A 141 1.43 -7.13 -5.90
N SER A 142 1.83 -8.07 -5.04
CA SER A 142 3.23 -8.25 -4.64
C SER A 142 4.08 -8.84 -5.76
N ASN A 143 3.50 -9.53 -6.74
CA ASN A 143 4.26 -9.91 -7.94
C ASN A 143 4.81 -8.69 -8.69
N MET A 144 4.09 -7.57 -8.67
CA MET A 144 4.54 -6.31 -9.29
C MET A 144 5.52 -5.52 -8.40
N CYS A 145 5.44 -5.67 -7.08
CA CYS A 145 6.17 -4.83 -6.12
C CYS A 145 7.40 -5.52 -5.51
N HIS A 146 7.27 -6.79 -5.10
CA HIS A 146 8.21 -7.50 -4.24
C HIS A 146 8.75 -8.81 -4.83
N GLU A 147 8.26 -9.30 -5.97
CA GLU A 147 8.76 -10.52 -6.61
C GLU A 147 10.30 -10.55 -6.75
N PRO A 148 10.97 -9.48 -7.25
CA PRO A 148 12.41 -9.51 -7.37
C PRO A 148 13.12 -9.67 -6.01
N THR A 149 12.55 -9.09 -4.96
CA THR A 149 13.09 -9.20 -3.60
C THR A 149 12.87 -10.59 -3.02
N SER A 150 11.71 -11.21 -3.27
CA SER A 150 11.40 -12.57 -2.79
C SER A 150 12.34 -13.61 -3.41
N VAL A 151 12.70 -13.45 -4.69
CA VAL A 151 13.69 -14.32 -5.35
C VAL A 151 15.12 -14.01 -4.88
N GLY A 152 15.52 -12.73 -4.90
CA GLY A 152 16.89 -12.32 -4.61
C GLY A 152 17.32 -12.58 -3.16
N LEU A 153 16.45 -12.28 -2.19
CA LEU A 153 16.72 -12.53 -0.78
C LEU A 153 16.72 -14.03 -0.46
N ALA A 154 15.79 -14.81 -1.03
CA ALA A 154 15.80 -16.26 -0.85
C ALA A 154 17.11 -16.89 -1.34
N ALA A 155 17.61 -16.47 -2.51
CA ALA A 155 18.89 -16.94 -3.05
C ALA A 155 20.10 -16.48 -2.21
N SER A 156 20.04 -15.30 -1.59
CA SER A 156 21.17 -14.70 -0.87
C SER A 156 21.25 -15.11 0.61
N ILE A 157 20.11 -15.18 1.29
CA ILE A 157 20.01 -15.38 2.75
C ILE A 157 19.01 -16.48 3.15
N GLY A 158 18.41 -17.20 2.20
CA GLY A 158 17.50 -18.32 2.45
C GLY A 158 16.06 -17.93 2.80
N VAL A 159 15.75 -16.63 2.91
CA VAL A 159 14.41 -16.12 3.27
C VAL A 159 14.02 -15.00 2.32
N GLY A 160 12.85 -15.11 1.66
CA GLY A 160 12.32 -14.11 0.70
C GLY A 160 11.58 -12.93 1.34
N LYS A 161 11.89 -12.59 2.59
CA LYS A 161 11.20 -11.58 3.41
C LYS A 161 12.20 -10.76 4.23
N GLY A 162 11.76 -9.61 4.72
CA GLY A 162 12.56 -8.80 5.66
C GLY A 162 12.89 -9.57 6.93
N THR A 163 14.15 -9.47 7.36
CA THR A 163 14.69 -10.15 8.56
C THR A 163 14.95 -9.19 9.73
N VAL A 164 14.59 -7.92 9.57
CA VAL A 164 14.81 -6.86 10.54
C VAL A 164 13.51 -6.49 11.24
N LEU A 165 13.63 -6.08 12.49
CA LEU A 165 12.53 -5.57 13.30
C LEU A 165 12.64 -4.05 13.44
N LEU A 166 11.55 -3.41 13.85
CA LEU A 166 11.53 -1.96 14.06
C LEU A 166 12.54 -1.53 15.14
N GLU A 167 12.75 -2.36 16.17
CA GLU A 167 13.70 -2.10 17.26
C GLU A 167 15.16 -2.14 16.81
N ASP A 168 15.46 -2.68 15.63
CA ASP A 168 16.83 -2.66 15.10
C ASP A 168 17.26 -1.23 14.72
N PHE A 169 16.32 -0.33 14.42
CA PHE A 169 16.59 1.11 14.25
C PHE A 169 17.09 1.78 15.54
N GLU A 170 16.74 1.23 16.70
CA GLU A 170 17.19 1.71 18.02
C GLU A 170 18.61 1.24 18.36
N LYS A 171 19.15 0.27 17.61
CA LYS A 171 20.44 -0.36 17.89
C LYS A 171 21.48 -0.05 16.82
N CYS A 172 21.10 -0.02 15.55
CA CYS A 172 22.04 0.12 14.44
C CYS A 172 22.78 1.48 14.44
N ASP A 173 24.03 1.48 13.99
CA ASP A 173 24.84 2.70 13.89
C ASP A 173 24.80 3.34 12.49
N LEU A 174 24.29 2.59 11.50
CA LEU A 174 24.21 3.00 10.10
C LEU A 174 22.95 2.44 9.44
N VAL A 175 22.21 3.30 8.73
CA VAL A 175 21.17 2.93 7.78
C VAL A 175 21.59 3.34 6.37
N ILE A 176 21.51 2.40 5.43
CA ILE A 176 21.67 2.68 4.00
C ILE A 176 20.30 2.56 3.33
N CYS A 177 19.79 3.69 2.85
CA CYS A 177 18.47 3.80 2.25
C CYS A 177 18.61 3.92 0.73
N ILE A 178 18.26 2.87 0.00
CA ILE A 178 18.45 2.76 -1.46
C ILE A 178 17.10 2.72 -2.16
N GLY A 179 16.86 3.61 -3.13
CA GLY A 179 15.67 3.60 -3.99
C GLY A 179 14.34 3.78 -3.24
N HIS A 180 14.37 4.39 -2.06
CA HIS A 180 13.20 4.53 -1.19
C HIS A 180 12.84 6.00 -0.96
N ASN A 181 11.55 6.30 -0.82
CA ASN A 181 11.04 7.62 -0.47
C ASN A 181 10.14 7.53 0.77
N PRO A 182 10.71 7.55 1.99
CA PRO A 182 9.93 7.40 3.21
C PRO A 182 8.98 8.58 3.44
N GLY A 183 9.27 9.77 2.92
CA GLY A 183 8.42 10.95 3.09
C GLY A 183 7.03 10.81 2.48
N THR A 184 6.94 10.12 1.34
CA THR A 184 5.67 9.88 0.65
C THR A 184 5.13 8.48 0.90
N ASN A 185 5.99 7.46 0.99
CA ASN A 185 5.52 6.06 0.96
C ASN A 185 5.40 5.46 2.37
N HIS A 186 6.24 5.89 3.31
CA HIS A 186 6.24 5.38 4.70
C HIS A 186 6.47 6.52 5.70
N PRO A 187 5.59 7.55 5.80
CA PRO A 187 5.90 8.78 6.54
C PRO A 187 6.23 8.54 8.01
N ARG A 188 5.65 7.49 8.62
CA ARG A 188 5.95 7.10 10.01
C ARG A 188 7.40 6.65 10.21
N MET A 189 8.06 6.12 9.18
CA MET A 189 9.49 5.77 9.22
C MET A 189 10.37 6.99 9.51
N LEU A 190 9.96 8.20 9.11
CA LEU A 190 10.73 9.42 9.37
C LEU A 190 10.93 9.67 10.86
N THR A 191 9.99 9.26 11.72
CA THR A 191 10.12 9.33 13.17
C THR A 191 11.25 8.42 13.67
N SER A 192 11.32 7.19 13.16
CA SER A 192 12.39 6.24 13.48
C SER A 192 13.75 6.71 12.98
N LEU A 193 13.83 7.22 11.74
CA LEU A 193 15.06 7.79 11.17
C LEU A 193 15.55 9.01 11.96
N ARG A 194 14.63 9.90 12.36
CA ARG A 194 14.97 11.05 13.22
C ARG A 194 15.51 10.61 14.57
N ALA A 195 14.88 9.63 15.22
CA ALA A 195 15.35 9.11 16.51
C ALA A 195 16.75 8.50 16.39
N LEU A 196 16.99 7.72 15.33
CA LEU A 196 18.28 7.14 15.00
C LEU A 196 19.36 8.21 14.83
N VAL A 197 19.13 9.25 14.02
CA VAL A 197 20.14 10.28 13.77
C VAL A 197 20.40 11.13 15.01
N LYS A 198 19.36 11.44 15.82
CA LYS A 198 19.53 12.13 17.10
C LYS A 198 20.34 11.33 18.12
N ARG A 199 20.34 9.99 18.04
CA ARG A 199 21.20 9.11 18.83
C ARG A 199 22.67 9.14 18.37
N GLY A 200 22.95 9.70 17.20
CA GLY A 200 24.30 9.85 16.63
C GLY A 200 24.62 8.85 15.52
N ALA A 201 23.72 7.91 15.23
CA ALA A 201 23.85 6.98 14.12
C ALA A 201 23.76 7.73 12.77
N LYS A 202 24.28 7.11 11.72
CA LYS A 202 24.38 7.69 10.38
C LYS A 202 23.33 7.13 9.44
N MET A 203 22.93 7.95 8.49
CA MET A 203 22.09 7.54 7.37
C MET A 203 22.76 7.93 6.06
N ILE A 204 22.75 7.02 5.10
CA ILE A 204 23.16 7.26 3.71
C ILE A 204 21.93 7.09 2.84
N ALA A 205 21.67 8.05 1.96
CA ALA A 205 20.60 7.99 0.97
C ALA A 205 21.19 7.79 -0.43
N ILE A 206 20.64 6.84 -1.19
CA ILE A 206 21.01 6.55 -2.57
C ILE A 206 19.73 6.53 -3.40
N ASN A 207 19.51 7.56 -4.21
CA ASN A 207 18.29 7.70 -5.00
C ASN A 207 18.56 8.56 -6.25
N PRO A 208 18.02 8.23 -7.44
CA PRO A 208 18.11 9.11 -8.61
C PRO A 208 17.55 10.52 -8.37
N LEU A 209 16.49 10.65 -7.59
CA LEU A 209 15.88 11.93 -7.25
C LEU A 209 16.23 12.35 -5.83
N GLN A 210 16.41 13.65 -5.61
CA GLN A 210 16.55 14.21 -4.26
C GLN A 210 15.18 14.38 -3.62
N GLU A 211 14.96 13.69 -2.51
CA GLU A 211 13.69 13.65 -1.80
C GLU A 211 13.82 14.35 -0.45
N ARG A 212 12.89 15.27 -0.14
CA ARG A 212 12.92 16.02 1.12
C ARG A 212 12.92 15.13 2.35
N GLY A 213 12.12 14.05 2.33
CA GLY A 213 12.05 13.08 3.43
C GLY A 213 13.32 12.25 3.63
N LEU A 214 14.31 12.33 2.74
CA LEU A 214 15.63 11.73 2.93
C LEU A 214 16.68 12.75 3.39
N GLU A 215 16.49 14.03 3.06
CA GLU A 215 17.40 15.11 3.47
C GLU A 215 17.17 15.54 4.92
N ARG A 216 15.93 15.85 5.28
CA ARG A 216 15.60 16.49 6.56
C ARG A 216 14.15 16.25 6.97
N PHE A 217 13.90 16.30 8.27
CA PHE A 217 12.57 16.11 8.83
C PHE A 217 12.31 16.99 10.04
N THR A 218 11.13 17.62 10.06
CA THR A 218 10.55 18.32 11.21
C THR A 218 9.40 17.47 11.73
N ALA A 219 9.49 17.00 12.97
CA ALA A 219 8.48 16.09 13.50
C ALA A 219 7.18 16.85 13.81
N PRO A 220 6.06 16.57 13.12
CA PRO A 220 4.79 17.29 13.33
C PRO A 220 4.20 17.04 14.72
N GLN A 221 4.57 15.93 15.35
CA GLN A 221 4.14 15.56 16.69
C GLN A 221 5.01 16.20 17.80
N ASN A 222 6.05 16.96 17.45
CA ASN A 222 6.92 17.64 18.42
C ASN A 222 6.61 19.15 18.44
N PRO A 223 5.92 19.67 19.48
CA PRO A 223 5.52 21.07 19.53
C PRO A 223 6.68 22.04 19.45
N PHE A 224 7.83 21.70 20.04
CA PHE A 224 9.02 22.55 19.98
C PHE A 224 9.56 22.66 18.56
N GLU A 225 9.68 21.54 17.83
CA GLU A 225 10.12 21.58 16.43
C GLU A 225 9.15 22.36 15.55
N MET A 226 7.85 22.20 15.76
CA MET A 226 6.82 22.93 15.03
C MET A 226 6.80 24.44 15.33
N LEU A 227 7.05 24.84 16.59
CA LEU A 227 7.10 26.27 16.95
C LEU A 227 8.39 26.95 16.51
N THR A 228 9.50 26.21 16.47
CA THR A 228 10.82 26.76 16.12
C THR A 228 11.17 26.58 14.64
N ASN A 229 10.36 25.83 13.88
CA ASN A 229 10.72 25.32 12.55
C ASN A 229 12.09 24.63 12.55
N SER A 230 12.46 23.96 13.65
CA SER A 230 13.71 23.21 13.69
C SER A 230 13.57 21.90 12.91
N GLU A 231 14.65 21.53 12.24
CA GLU A 231 14.72 20.37 11.37
C GLU A 231 15.87 19.45 11.80
N THR A 232 15.64 18.15 11.72
CA THR A 232 16.69 17.14 11.86
C THR A 232 17.20 16.80 10.48
N GLN A 233 18.47 17.08 10.19
CA GLN A 233 19.14 16.57 8.99
C GLN A 233 19.23 15.05 9.11
N LEU A 234 18.70 14.33 8.11
CA LEU A 234 18.60 12.87 8.13
C LEU A 234 19.82 12.23 7.46
N ALA A 235 19.91 12.28 6.14
CA ALA A 235 21.04 11.71 5.41
C ALA A 235 22.33 12.50 5.68
N SER A 236 23.33 11.81 6.23
CA SER A 236 24.70 12.33 6.36
C SER A 236 25.48 12.34 5.04
N ALA A 237 25.05 11.51 4.09
CA ALA A 237 25.53 11.51 2.71
C ALA A 237 24.37 11.17 1.76
N TYR A 238 24.33 11.84 0.62
CA TYR A 238 23.32 11.64 -0.42
C TYR A 238 24.01 11.38 -1.75
N TYR A 239 23.72 10.23 -2.38
CA TYR A 239 24.27 9.86 -3.68
C TYR A 239 23.17 9.80 -4.73
N ASN A 240 23.25 10.71 -5.70
CA ASN A 240 22.37 10.70 -6.87
C ASN A 240 22.94 9.78 -7.95
N VAL A 241 22.37 8.58 -8.04
CA VAL A 241 22.70 7.61 -9.09
C VAL A 241 21.83 7.81 -10.32
N ARG A 242 22.34 7.46 -11.50
CA ARG A 242 21.46 7.35 -12.69
C ARG A 242 20.50 6.17 -12.52
N ILE A 243 19.35 6.23 -13.19
CA ILE A 243 18.41 5.10 -13.24
C ILE A 243 19.17 3.84 -13.70
N GLY A 244 19.09 2.76 -12.92
CA GLY A 244 19.83 1.51 -13.15
C GLY A 244 21.32 1.54 -12.78
N GLY A 245 21.83 2.62 -12.18
CA GLY A 245 23.23 2.77 -11.78
C GLY A 245 23.57 2.30 -10.36
N ASP A 246 22.57 1.85 -9.60
CA ASP A 246 22.67 1.32 -8.24
C ASP A 246 23.57 0.07 -8.17
N MET A 247 23.47 -0.84 -9.15
CA MET A 247 24.35 -2.02 -9.20
C MET A 247 25.82 -1.63 -9.37
N ALA A 248 26.13 -0.61 -10.16
CA ALA A 248 27.51 -0.15 -10.35
C ALA A 248 28.05 0.48 -9.05
N LEU A 249 27.24 1.30 -8.38
CA LEU A 249 27.59 1.88 -7.08
C LEU A 249 27.94 0.80 -6.04
N LEU A 250 27.16 -0.29 -5.99
CA LEU A 250 27.39 -1.38 -5.02
C LEU A 250 28.62 -2.23 -5.35
N LYS A 251 29.08 -2.27 -6.60
CA LYS A 251 30.24 -3.07 -7.03
C LYS A 251 31.58 -2.34 -6.87
N GLY A 252 31.58 -1.00 -6.90
CA GLY A 252 32.79 -0.17 -6.85
C GLY A 252 33.32 0.15 -8.24
#